data_AF-A0A7C8ZA16-F1
#
_entry.id   AF-A0A7C8ZA16-F1
#
_cell.length_a   1.000
_cell.length_b   1.000
_cell.length_c   1.000
_cell.angle_alpha   90.00
_cell.angle_beta   90.00
_cell.angle_gamma   90.00
#
_symmetry.space_group_name_H-M   'P 1'
#
loop_
_entity.id
_entity.type
_entity.pdbx_description
1 polymer ?
#
loop_
_entity_poly.entity_id
_entity_poly.type
_entity_poly.pdbx_seq_one_letter_code
_entity_poly.pdbx_strand_id
1 'polypeptide(L)'
;ITMADGDLQVLDGTQLNAADLSLREFSDAGEIAGVRVLEIADSRVSDCLRGLSLPEKLKSAALQRLNIDIADFGGQQLDIEKAQSFLRSYVSAITDELRDDPLVVSVLDGKTIRLFLEDEDDFAMLAENLFTELDEEDDGKLSKSEIRTALVHMGVEMGVPPVADLPVINDILKKHGAEGEGKLGQAQFAQLLQLVLQDLADALALKPVTVMQNVKIINGSKLRKLLANENQLNNETEKIYQQKHDHEKGQSCAERIMSYLSKNGEELGLPPFEANEPVILLYDTIFSEVSKEKTATELQKDEFGALVKQILQKFAEQLQANPVFLDANN
;
A
#
# COMPACT_ATOMS: atom_id res chain seq x y z
N ILE A 1 -13.50 17.17 -0.39
CA ILE A 1 -12.45 17.30 0.65
C ILE A 1 -11.14 16.98 -0.06
N THR A 2 -10.29 17.98 -0.24
CA THR A 2 -8.93 17.80 -0.74
C THR A 2 -8.20 16.99 0.31
N MET A 3 -7.68 15.80 -0.05
CA MET A 3 -6.89 14.99 0.87
C MET A 3 -5.80 15.88 1.46
N ALA A 4 -5.78 16.04 2.78
CA ALA A 4 -4.63 16.67 3.41
C ALA A 4 -3.44 15.77 3.10
N ASP A 5 -2.42 16.37 2.50
CA ASP A 5 -1.18 15.75 2.03
C ASP A 5 -0.36 15.28 3.25
N GLY A 6 -0.89 14.37 4.05
CA GLY A 6 -0.14 13.68 5.07
C GLY A 6 0.90 12.85 4.35
N ASP A 7 2.18 13.27 4.41
CA ASP A 7 3.33 12.75 3.67
C ASP A 7 3.14 11.27 3.26
N LEU A 8 2.52 11.06 2.08
CA LEU A 8 2.32 9.73 1.54
C LEU A 8 3.68 9.22 1.09
N GLN A 9 4.04 8.03 1.56
CA GLN A 9 5.32 7.43 1.25
C GLN A 9 5.13 6.06 0.66
N VAL A 10 5.91 5.79 -0.39
CA VAL A 10 5.96 4.48 -1.04
C VAL A 10 7.11 3.69 -0.46
N LEU A 11 6.81 2.48 0.02
CA LEU A 11 7.75 1.49 0.50
C LEU A 11 7.90 0.41 -0.57
N ASP A 12 8.92 0.55 -1.41
CA ASP A 12 9.24 -0.32 -2.55
C ASP A 12 10.38 -1.31 -2.26
N GLY A 13 10.77 -1.42 -0.99
CA GLY A 13 11.83 -2.30 -0.52
C GLY A 13 13.23 -1.68 -0.54
N THR A 14 13.41 -0.50 -1.14
CA THR A 14 14.72 0.19 -1.12
C THR A 14 15.20 0.52 0.31
N GLN A 15 14.27 0.67 1.24
CA GLN A 15 14.51 0.94 2.66
C GLN A 15 15.22 -0.25 3.35
N LEU A 16 15.02 -1.48 2.85
CA LEU A 16 15.60 -2.70 3.42
C LEU A 16 17.10 -2.85 3.15
N ASN A 17 17.67 -2.03 2.25
CA ASN A 17 19.13 -1.99 2.04
C ASN A 17 19.91 -1.56 3.30
N ALA A 18 19.25 -0.86 4.23
CA ALA A 18 19.83 -0.41 5.49
C ALA A 18 19.68 -1.43 6.64
N ALA A 19 19.00 -2.56 6.41
CA ALA A 19 18.72 -3.54 7.44
C ALA A 19 20.02 -4.15 8.01
N ASP A 20 20.15 -4.17 9.34
CA ASP A 20 21.20 -4.95 9.99
C ASP A 20 20.81 -6.43 9.91
N LEU A 21 21.53 -7.19 9.10
CA LEU A 21 21.31 -8.63 8.89
C LEU A 21 22.29 -9.50 9.71
N SER A 22 23.00 -8.90 10.67
CA SER A 22 23.94 -9.62 11.53
C SER A 22 23.26 -10.18 12.77
N LEU A 23 23.60 -11.41 13.20
CA LEU A 23 23.05 -12.03 14.42
C LEU A 23 24.05 -11.94 15.57
N ARG A 24 24.61 -10.75 15.80
CA ARG A 24 25.70 -10.55 16.78
C ARG A 24 25.24 -10.82 18.21
N GLU A 25 23.99 -10.53 18.54
CA GLU A 25 23.43 -10.84 19.86
C GLU A 25 23.33 -12.36 20.15
N PHE A 26 23.54 -13.20 19.14
CA PHE A 26 23.51 -14.66 19.24
C PHE A 26 24.87 -15.32 18.92
N SER A 27 25.98 -14.57 18.95
CA SER A 27 27.31 -15.14 18.65
C SER A 27 27.71 -16.32 19.53
N ASP A 28 27.19 -16.33 20.77
CA ASP A 28 27.47 -17.35 21.78
C ASP A 28 26.34 -18.39 21.90
N ALA A 29 25.27 -18.23 21.10
CA ALA A 29 24.19 -19.20 21.04
C ALA A 29 24.59 -20.38 20.14
N GLY A 30 24.37 -21.61 20.60
CA GLY A 30 24.71 -22.81 19.83
C GLY A 30 23.84 -22.96 18.58
N GLU A 31 22.54 -23.09 18.78
CA GLU A 31 21.54 -23.22 17.71
C GLU A 31 20.33 -22.32 18.01
N ILE A 32 19.72 -21.80 16.94
CA ILE A 32 18.55 -20.92 17.00
C ILE A 32 17.40 -21.61 16.26
N ALA A 33 16.23 -21.68 16.88
CA ALA A 33 15.04 -22.23 16.24
C ALA A 33 14.63 -21.38 15.01
N GLY A 34 14.23 -22.01 13.91
CA GLY A 34 13.84 -21.33 12.68
C GLY A 34 12.71 -20.33 12.88
N VAL A 35 11.72 -20.64 13.73
CA VAL A 35 10.66 -19.70 14.10
C VAL A 35 11.20 -18.41 14.71
N ARG A 36 12.26 -18.52 15.54
CA ARG A 36 12.88 -17.36 16.17
C ARG A 36 13.67 -16.54 15.18
N VAL A 37 14.32 -17.19 14.22
CA VAL A 37 15.02 -16.49 13.12
C VAL A 37 14.03 -15.72 12.25
N LEU A 38 12.85 -16.29 11.98
CA LEU A 38 11.78 -15.61 11.25
C LEU A 38 11.25 -14.39 12.02
N GLU A 39 10.98 -14.52 13.32
CA GLU A 39 10.56 -13.38 14.16
C GLU A 39 11.59 -12.24 14.15
N ILE A 40 12.89 -12.57 14.22
CA ILE A 40 13.97 -11.59 14.14
C ILE A 40 13.97 -10.91 12.76
N ALA A 41 13.79 -11.67 11.69
CA ALA A 41 13.74 -11.13 10.34
C ALA A 41 12.54 -10.19 10.16
N ASP A 42 11.34 -10.60 10.61
CA ASP A 42 10.12 -9.79 10.59
C ASP A 42 10.30 -8.48 11.37
N SER A 43 10.91 -8.56 12.56
CA SER A 43 11.22 -7.37 13.38
C SER A 43 12.15 -6.41 12.65
N ARG A 44 13.22 -6.90 12.02
CA ARG A 44 14.20 -6.06 11.31
C ARG A 44 13.63 -5.41 10.07
N VAL A 45 12.81 -6.14 9.31
CA VAL A 45 12.09 -5.58 8.16
C VAL A 45 11.11 -4.52 8.65
N SER A 46 10.33 -4.80 9.70
CA SER A 46 9.41 -3.83 10.32
C SER A 46 10.13 -2.55 10.74
N ASP A 47 11.28 -2.65 11.43
CA ASP A 47 12.07 -1.49 11.85
C ASP A 47 12.51 -0.64 10.65
N CYS A 48 12.96 -1.27 9.56
CA CYS A 48 13.32 -0.57 8.32
C CYS A 48 12.11 0.06 7.62
N LEU A 49 10.92 -0.51 7.81
CA LEU A 49 9.64 -0.01 7.33
C LEU A 49 8.90 0.83 8.38
N ARG A 50 9.65 1.46 9.31
CA ARG A 50 9.14 2.40 10.33
C ARG A 50 8.23 1.77 11.39
N GLY A 51 8.54 0.55 11.79
CA GLY A 51 7.77 -0.20 12.79
C GLY A 51 6.43 -0.73 12.25
N LEU A 52 6.24 -0.73 10.93
CA LEU A 52 5.03 -1.23 10.29
C LEU A 52 4.94 -2.75 10.43
N SER A 53 3.81 -3.23 10.94
CA SER A 53 3.52 -4.67 10.91
C SER A 53 3.39 -5.17 9.48
N LEU A 54 4.14 -6.22 9.14
CA LEU A 54 4.17 -6.74 7.78
C LEU A 54 2.86 -7.45 7.42
N PRO A 55 2.26 -7.15 6.25
CA PRO A 55 1.11 -7.89 5.76
C PRO A 55 1.38 -9.39 5.64
N GLU A 56 0.42 -10.23 6.06
CA GLU A 56 0.55 -11.70 5.92
C GLU A 56 0.76 -12.15 4.48
N LYS A 57 0.16 -11.45 3.51
CA LYS A 57 0.36 -11.71 2.08
C LYS A 57 1.82 -11.52 1.69
N LEU A 58 2.46 -10.46 2.18
CA LEU A 58 3.87 -10.15 1.90
C LEU A 58 4.79 -11.22 2.50
N LYS A 59 4.57 -11.58 3.78
CA LYS A 59 5.33 -12.63 4.45
C LYS A 59 5.18 -13.98 3.75
N SER A 60 3.95 -14.35 3.39
CA SER A 60 3.65 -15.61 2.69
C SER A 60 4.31 -15.67 1.32
N ALA A 61 4.25 -14.59 0.53
CA ALA A 61 4.85 -14.55 -0.80
C ALA A 61 6.39 -14.67 -0.74
N ALA A 62 7.03 -14.00 0.22
CA ALA A 62 8.48 -14.14 0.45
C ALA A 62 8.88 -15.57 0.82
N LEU A 63 8.13 -16.25 1.69
CA LEU A 63 8.40 -17.65 2.06
C LEU A 63 8.18 -18.61 0.90
N GLN A 64 7.14 -18.41 0.11
CA GLN A 64 6.87 -19.19 -1.11
C GLN A 64 8.03 -19.07 -2.10
N ARG A 65 8.61 -17.87 -2.28
CA ARG A 65 9.78 -17.69 -3.14
C ARG A 65 11.01 -18.47 -2.68
N LEU A 66 11.14 -18.69 -1.38
CA LEU A 66 12.23 -19.47 -0.80
C LEU A 66 11.92 -20.98 -0.75
N ASN A 67 10.73 -21.41 -1.19
CA ASN A 67 10.22 -22.78 -1.03
C ASN A 67 10.26 -23.26 0.43
N ILE A 68 9.86 -22.38 1.36
CA ILE A 68 9.89 -22.68 2.79
C ILE A 68 8.47 -22.95 3.29
N ASP A 69 8.26 -24.13 3.84
CA ASP A 69 7.11 -24.44 4.68
C ASP A 69 7.41 -24.00 6.12
N ILE A 70 6.56 -23.14 6.67
CA ILE A 70 6.68 -22.62 8.04
C ILE A 70 6.62 -23.75 9.06
N ALA A 71 5.78 -24.76 8.84
CA ALA A 71 5.62 -25.86 9.78
C ALA A 71 6.93 -26.66 9.92
N ASP A 72 7.58 -26.92 8.78
CA ASP A 72 8.84 -27.66 8.73
C ASP A 72 10.02 -26.79 9.19
N PHE A 73 10.07 -25.52 8.78
CA PHE A 73 11.16 -24.61 9.12
C PHE A 73 11.14 -24.17 10.58
N GLY A 74 9.95 -23.94 11.16
CA GLY A 74 9.80 -23.40 12.51
C GLY A 74 10.49 -24.25 13.58
N GLY A 75 10.49 -25.58 13.41
CA GLY A 75 11.12 -26.53 14.32
C GLY A 75 12.60 -26.80 14.07
N GLN A 76 13.17 -26.31 12.95
CA GLN A 76 14.58 -26.53 12.63
C GLN A 76 15.49 -25.78 13.60
N GLN A 77 16.59 -26.43 13.98
CA GLN A 77 17.67 -25.79 14.71
C GLN A 77 18.74 -25.36 13.73
N LEU A 78 19.03 -24.07 13.70
CA LEU A 78 19.95 -23.46 12.75
C LEU A 78 21.19 -22.99 13.49
N ASP A 79 22.36 -23.35 12.98
CA ASP A 79 23.59 -22.65 13.34
C ASP A 79 23.53 -21.18 12.88
N ILE A 80 24.42 -20.35 13.43
CA ILE A 80 24.44 -18.91 13.17
C ILE A 80 24.61 -18.60 11.68
N GLU A 81 25.42 -19.38 10.96
CA GLU A 81 25.69 -19.16 9.53
C GLU A 81 24.43 -19.39 8.68
N LYS A 82 23.71 -20.51 8.92
CA LYS A 82 22.45 -20.81 8.25
C LYS A 82 21.37 -19.80 8.62
N ALA A 83 21.28 -19.42 9.89
CA ALA A 83 20.33 -18.41 10.35
C ALA A 83 20.56 -17.05 9.65
N GLN A 84 21.82 -16.61 9.56
CA GLN A 84 22.17 -15.37 8.83
C GLN A 84 21.89 -15.49 7.33
N SER A 85 22.21 -16.64 6.72
CA SER A 85 21.94 -16.87 5.29
C SER A 85 20.44 -16.83 4.99
N PHE A 86 19.63 -17.46 5.84
CA PHE A 86 18.18 -17.39 5.75
C PHE A 86 17.68 -15.96 5.89
N LEU A 87 18.15 -15.22 6.90
CA LEU A 87 17.72 -13.85 7.15
C LEU A 87 18.00 -12.94 5.95
N ARG A 88 19.17 -13.06 5.31
CA ARG A 88 19.48 -12.35 4.07
C ARG A 88 18.55 -12.74 2.92
N SER A 89 18.29 -14.04 2.77
CA SER A 89 17.42 -14.56 1.70
C SER A 89 15.98 -14.09 1.89
N TYR A 90 15.49 -14.08 3.13
CA TYR A 90 14.15 -13.61 3.49
C TYR A 90 14.00 -12.12 3.22
N VAL A 91 14.93 -11.28 3.70
CA VAL A 91 14.89 -9.84 3.43
C VAL A 91 15.00 -9.54 1.94
N SER A 92 15.81 -10.28 1.19
CA SER A 92 15.86 -10.17 -0.27
C SER A 92 14.53 -10.54 -0.93
N ALA A 93 13.88 -11.62 -0.48
CA ALA A 93 12.59 -12.03 -1.01
C ALA A 93 11.51 -10.97 -0.75
N ILE A 94 11.46 -10.41 0.47
CA ILE A 94 10.57 -9.27 0.81
C ILE A 94 10.89 -8.05 -0.07
N THR A 95 12.17 -7.73 -0.27
CA THR A 95 12.58 -6.62 -1.13
C THR A 95 12.07 -6.80 -2.56
N ASP A 96 12.16 -8.02 -3.10
CA ASP A 96 11.68 -8.32 -4.44
C ASP A 96 10.15 -8.33 -4.54
N GLU A 97 9.42 -8.67 -3.47
CA GLU A 97 7.96 -8.52 -3.39
C GLU A 97 7.56 -7.05 -3.37
N LEU A 98 8.16 -6.24 -2.49
CA LEU A 98 7.86 -4.80 -2.38
C LEU A 98 8.21 -4.02 -3.66
N ARG A 99 9.18 -4.50 -4.44
CA ARG A 99 9.48 -3.90 -5.76
C ARG A 99 8.31 -4.08 -6.73
N ASP A 100 7.63 -5.23 -6.65
CA ASP A 100 6.53 -5.60 -7.54
C ASP A 100 5.16 -5.14 -7.05
N ASP A 101 4.99 -5.07 -5.74
CA ASP A 101 3.78 -4.66 -5.04
C ASP A 101 4.17 -3.76 -3.85
N PRO A 102 4.52 -2.48 -4.11
CA PRO A 102 4.93 -1.55 -3.06
C PRO A 102 3.79 -1.23 -2.11
N LEU A 103 4.14 -0.90 -0.86
CA LEU A 103 3.17 -0.44 0.13
C LEU A 103 3.09 1.09 0.14
N VAL A 104 1.88 1.64 0.26
CA VAL A 104 1.70 3.07 0.54
C VAL A 104 1.45 3.23 2.04
N VAL A 105 2.13 4.20 2.66
CA VAL A 105 1.96 4.52 4.07
C VAL A 105 1.81 6.02 4.29
N SER A 106 1.09 6.39 5.33
CA SER A 106 1.06 7.76 5.87
C SER A 106 1.83 7.80 7.19
N VAL A 107 2.66 8.83 7.35
CA VAL A 107 3.35 9.10 8.62
C VAL A 107 2.60 10.20 9.35
N LEU A 108 2.07 9.86 10.52
CA LEU A 108 1.29 10.74 11.37
C LEU A 108 2.18 11.27 12.48
N ASP A 109 2.70 12.48 12.29
CA ASP A 109 3.64 13.17 13.18
C ASP A 109 3.01 14.36 13.92
N GLY A 110 1.69 14.52 13.79
CA GLY A 110 0.91 15.56 14.44
C GLY A 110 0.89 16.90 13.69
N LYS A 111 1.65 17.09 12.59
CA LYS A 111 1.64 18.37 11.84
C LYS A 111 0.27 18.69 11.25
N THR A 112 -0.39 17.71 10.63
CA THR A 112 -1.74 17.89 10.06
C THR A 112 -2.75 18.35 11.12
N ILE A 113 -2.71 17.76 12.32
CA ILE A 113 -3.55 18.18 13.44
C ILE A 113 -3.22 19.62 13.86
N ARG A 114 -1.93 19.99 13.90
CA ARG A 114 -1.52 21.37 14.23
C ARG A 114 -2.03 22.39 13.23
N LEU A 115 -2.06 22.07 11.94
CA LEU A 115 -2.61 22.99 10.92
C LEU A 115 -4.05 23.39 11.24
N PHE A 116 -4.90 22.44 11.67
CA PHE A 116 -6.27 22.75 12.11
C PHE A 116 -6.35 23.54 13.41
N LEU A 117 -5.30 23.53 14.24
CA LEU A 117 -5.27 24.23 15.52
C LEU A 117 -4.60 25.61 15.44
N GLU A 118 -3.90 25.91 14.34
CA GLU A 118 -3.17 27.16 14.14
C GLU A 118 -4.09 28.35 13.83
N ASP A 119 -5.18 28.10 13.09
CA ASP A 119 -6.21 29.09 12.79
C ASP A 119 -7.49 28.81 13.60
N GLU A 120 -7.93 29.80 14.37
CA GLU A 120 -9.11 29.69 15.24
C GLU A 120 -10.40 29.50 14.43
N ASP A 121 -10.50 30.12 13.24
CA ASP A 121 -11.67 29.99 12.38
C ASP A 121 -11.73 28.60 11.73
N ASP A 122 -10.58 28.05 11.29
CA ASP A 122 -10.50 26.68 10.75
C ASP A 122 -10.86 25.63 11.81
N PHE A 123 -10.34 25.81 13.04
CA PHE A 123 -10.69 24.94 14.16
C PHE A 123 -12.18 25.03 14.50
N ALA A 124 -12.73 26.24 14.56
CA ALA A 124 -14.13 26.46 14.86
C ALA A 124 -15.05 25.78 13.84
N MET A 125 -14.75 25.92 12.54
CA MET A 125 -15.47 25.23 11.47
C MET A 125 -15.38 23.70 11.59
N LEU A 126 -14.19 23.15 11.85
CA LEU A 126 -14.02 21.72 12.07
C LEU A 126 -14.85 21.20 13.25
N ALA A 127 -14.76 21.88 14.40
CA ALA A 127 -15.47 21.49 15.60
C ALA A 127 -17.00 21.62 15.45
N GLU A 128 -17.48 22.64 14.74
CA GLU A 128 -18.90 22.81 14.41
C GLU A 128 -19.38 21.68 13.50
N ASN A 129 -18.68 21.37 12.40
CA ASN A 129 -19.05 20.29 11.49
C ASN A 129 -19.12 18.94 12.22
N LEU A 130 -18.09 18.61 13.01
CA LEU A 130 -18.08 17.36 13.80
C LEU A 130 -19.21 17.33 14.82
N PHE A 131 -19.52 18.46 15.47
CA PHE A 131 -20.62 18.51 16.44
C PHE A 131 -21.97 18.24 15.76
N THR A 132 -22.25 18.91 14.65
CA THR A 132 -23.49 18.74 13.89
C THR A 132 -23.64 17.33 13.32
N GLU A 133 -22.55 16.72 12.86
CA GLU A 133 -22.59 15.34 12.36
C GLU A 133 -22.86 14.31 13.48
N LEU A 134 -22.35 14.56 14.69
CA LEU A 134 -22.51 13.66 15.83
C LEU A 134 -23.83 13.88 16.60
N ASP A 135 -24.41 15.08 16.52
CA ASP A 135 -25.68 15.42 17.19
C ASP A 135 -26.88 15.01 16.32
N GLU A 136 -26.97 13.70 16.05
CA GLU A 136 -28.02 13.13 15.17
C GLU A 136 -29.44 13.41 15.69
N GLU A 137 -29.61 13.62 17.00
CA GLU A 137 -30.89 13.91 17.65
C GLU A 137 -31.24 15.42 17.64
N ASP A 138 -30.32 16.29 17.23
CA ASP A 138 -30.44 17.76 17.23
C ASP A 138 -30.92 18.30 18.60
N ASP A 139 -30.42 17.71 19.69
CA ASP A 139 -30.76 18.11 21.07
C ASP A 139 -29.79 19.18 21.62
N GLY A 140 -28.77 19.52 20.83
CA GLY A 140 -27.74 20.50 21.13
C GLY A 140 -26.70 19.98 22.12
N LYS A 141 -26.62 18.67 22.37
CA LYS A 141 -25.76 18.08 23.39
C LYS A 141 -25.17 16.73 23.01
N LEU A 142 -23.85 16.64 23.08
CA LEU A 142 -23.10 15.40 22.91
C LEU A 142 -22.63 14.81 24.22
N SER A 143 -22.56 13.49 24.32
CA SER A 143 -21.84 12.83 25.42
C SER A 143 -20.34 13.11 25.30
N LYS A 144 -19.63 13.20 26.44
CA LYS A 144 -18.16 13.29 26.45
C LYS A 144 -17.48 12.17 25.67
N SER A 145 -18.08 10.96 25.68
CA SER A 145 -17.60 9.82 24.89
C SER A 145 -17.54 10.11 23.38
N GLU A 146 -18.32 11.05 22.87
CA GLU A 146 -18.34 11.41 21.45
C GLU A 146 -17.06 12.09 20.96
N ILE A 147 -16.18 12.55 21.87
CA ILE A 147 -14.84 12.98 21.48
C ILE A 147 -14.08 11.84 20.80
N ARG A 148 -14.25 10.60 21.25
CA ARG A 148 -13.64 9.45 20.58
C ARG A 148 -14.19 9.27 19.18
N THR A 149 -15.51 9.37 19.00
CA THR A 149 -16.18 9.25 17.69
C THR A 149 -15.72 10.37 16.76
N ALA A 150 -15.57 11.60 17.26
CA ALA A 150 -15.02 12.72 16.51
C ALA A 150 -13.59 12.44 15.99
N LEU A 151 -12.71 11.88 16.83
CA LEU A 151 -11.37 11.45 16.41
C LEU A 151 -11.43 10.37 15.32
N VAL A 152 -12.39 9.45 15.38
CA VAL A 152 -12.61 8.43 14.35
C VAL A 152 -13.08 9.07 13.04
N HIS A 153 -14.02 10.03 13.09
CA HIS A 153 -14.48 10.76 11.90
C HIS A 153 -13.37 11.59 11.26
N MET A 154 -12.51 12.22 12.06
CA MET A 154 -11.32 12.91 11.55
C MET A 154 -10.39 11.95 10.80
N GLY A 155 -10.10 10.79 11.39
CA GLY A 155 -9.35 9.71 10.74
C GLY A 155 -7.96 10.11 10.22
N VAL A 156 -7.38 9.23 9.41
CA VAL A 156 -6.00 9.36 8.92
C VAL A 156 -5.83 10.57 8.01
N GLU A 157 -6.87 10.91 7.25
CA GLU A 157 -6.90 12.09 6.37
C GLU A 157 -6.68 13.39 7.14
N MET A 158 -7.17 13.49 8.37
CA MET A 158 -6.99 14.68 9.23
C MET A 158 -5.80 14.52 10.19
N GLY A 159 -4.93 13.54 9.95
CA GLY A 159 -3.75 13.28 10.78
C GLY A 159 -4.01 12.47 12.05
N VAL A 160 -5.23 11.98 12.26
CA VAL A 160 -5.62 11.20 13.44
C VAL A 160 -5.39 9.71 13.15
N PRO A 161 -4.53 9.03 13.92
CA PRO A 161 -4.32 7.61 13.73
C PRO A 161 -5.56 6.76 14.05
N PRO A 162 -5.66 5.52 13.53
CA PRO A 162 -6.73 4.59 13.88
C PRO A 162 -6.84 4.40 15.40
N VAL A 163 -7.99 4.83 15.96
CA VAL A 163 -8.19 4.97 17.40
C VAL A 163 -8.21 3.63 18.16
N ALA A 164 -8.56 2.54 17.46
CA ALA A 164 -8.69 1.20 18.05
C ALA A 164 -7.35 0.64 18.58
N ASP A 165 -6.22 1.06 18.01
CA ASP A 165 -4.95 0.34 18.18
C ASP A 165 -3.86 1.13 18.93
N LEU A 166 -4.22 2.28 19.51
CA LEU A 166 -3.23 3.20 20.09
C LEU A 166 -3.50 3.53 21.57
N PRO A 167 -2.72 2.94 22.49
CA PRO A 167 -2.80 3.25 23.92
C PRO A 167 -2.70 4.75 24.23
N VAL A 168 -1.90 5.49 23.47
CA VAL A 168 -1.69 6.93 23.67
C VAL A 168 -2.99 7.74 23.56
N ILE A 169 -3.90 7.36 22.65
CA ILE A 169 -5.19 8.06 22.51
C ILE A 169 -6.06 7.80 23.74
N ASN A 170 -6.07 6.57 24.25
CA ASN A 170 -6.81 6.23 25.47
C ASN A 170 -6.29 7.01 26.69
N ASP A 171 -4.97 7.18 26.80
CA ASP A 171 -4.35 7.92 27.90
C ASP A 171 -4.67 9.43 27.82
N ILE A 172 -4.70 10.00 26.62
CA ILE A 172 -5.08 11.41 26.39
C ILE A 172 -6.57 11.64 26.72
N LEU A 173 -7.47 10.76 26.25
CA LEU A 173 -8.90 10.87 26.53
C LEU A 173 -9.17 10.80 28.04
N LYS A 174 -8.47 9.90 28.76
CA LYS A 174 -8.51 9.80 30.22
C LYS A 174 -8.01 11.06 30.90
N LYS A 175 -6.86 11.58 30.46
CA LYS A 175 -6.24 12.79 31.02
C LYS A 175 -7.20 13.99 31.01
N HIS A 176 -7.98 14.15 29.95
CA HIS A 176 -8.95 15.24 29.80
C HIS A 176 -10.35 14.93 30.31
N GLY A 177 -10.59 13.71 30.83
CA GLY A 177 -11.92 13.29 31.25
C GLY A 177 -12.94 13.34 30.10
N ALA A 178 -12.49 13.00 28.90
CA ALA A 178 -13.28 12.83 27.67
C ALA A 178 -13.90 11.43 27.59
N GLU A 179 -13.95 10.72 28.71
CA GLU A 179 -14.64 9.44 28.85
C GLU A 179 -15.84 9.63 29.79
N GLY A 180 -17.02 9.12 29.40
CA GLY A 180 -18.23 9.11 30.23
C GLY A 180 -19.45 9.78 29.58
N GLU A 181 -20.58 9.74 30.30
CA GLU A 181 -21.91 10.12 29.80
C GLU A 181 -22.26 11.61 30.02
N GLY A 182 -21.32 12.42 30.52
CA GLY A 182 -21.58 13.83 30.76
C GLY A 182 -21.89 14.56 29.45
N LYS A 183 -23.01 15.30 29.41
CA LYS A 183 -23.42 16.06 28.22
C LYS A 183 -22.64 17.37 28.06
N LEU A 184 -22.23 17.68 26.84
CA LEU A 184 -21.49 18.87 26.41
C LEU A 184 -22.32 19.62 25.38
N GLY A 185 -22.49 20.93 25.55
CA GLY A 185 -22.93 21.79 24.44
C GLY A 185 -21.77 22.07 23.47
N GLN A 186 -22.08 22.61 22.29
CA GLN A 186 -21.12 22.86 21.20
C GLN A 186 -19.81 23.54 21.65
N ALA A 187 -19.89 24.65 22.40
CA ALA A 187 -18.69 25.36 22.88
C ALA A 187 -17.83 24.51 23.84
N GLN A 188 -18.46 23.67 24.67
CA GLN A 188 -17.76 22.79 25.60
C GLN A 188 -17.12 21.60 24.89
N PHE A 189 -17.81 21.08 23.86
CA PHE A 189 -17.26 20.05 22.97
C PHE A 189 -16.02 20.58 22.24
N ALA A 190 -16.09 21.76 21.62
CA ALA A 190 -14.97 22.37 20.92
C ALA A 190 -13.75 22.57 21.84
N GLN A 191 -13.95 23.10 23.05
CA GLN A 191 -12.87 23.28 24.03
C GLN A 191 -12.22 21.94 24.43
N LEU A 192 -13.02 20.91 24.68
CA LEU A 192 -12.51 19.59 25.04
C LEU A 192 -11.76 18.93 23.87
N LEU A 193 -12.32 19.02 22.67
CA LEU A 193 -11.71 18.51 21.44
C LEU A 193 -10.35 19.18 21.18
N GLN A 194 -10.26 20.51 21.35
CA GLN A 194 -9.02 21.26 21.16
C GLN A 194 -7.90 20.74 22.08
N LEU A 195 -8.19 20.55 23.37
CA LEU A 195 -7.22 20.04 24.35
C LEU A 195 -6.73 18.63 24.01
N VAL A 196 -7.65 17.77 23.57
CA VAL A 196 -7.34 16.39 23.15
C VAL A 196 -6.47 16.40 21.89
N LEU A 197 -6.80 17.21 20.89
CA LEU A 197 -6.03 17.31 19.65
C LEU A 197 -4.63 17.90 19.87
N GLN A 198 -4.49 18.87 20.77
CA GLN A 198 -3.18 19.43 21.14
C GLN A 198 -2.25 18.37 21.73
N ASP A 199 -2.72 17.63 22.74
CA ASP A 199 -1.94 16.55 23.34
C ASP A 199 -1.64 15.43 22.35
N LEU A 200 -2.59 15.11 21.45
CA LEU A 200 -2.39 14.12 20.41
C LEU A 200 -1.30 14.56 19.42
N ALA A 201 -1.32 15.82 18.98
CA ALA A 201 -0.30 16.37 18.11
C ALA A 201 1.09 16.40 18.78
N ASP A 202 1.17 16.71 20.08
CA ASP A 202 2.41 16.64 20.86
C ASP A 202 2.92 15.20 21.00
N ALA A 203 2.03 14.25 21.27
CA ALA A 203 2.38 12.83 21.37
C ALA A 203 2.90 12.26 20.04
N LEU A 204 2.26 12.61 18.92
CA LEU A 204 2.68 12.18 17.58
C LEU A 204 3.98 12.85 17.14
N ALA A 205 4.23 14.10 17.57
CA ALA A 205 5.51 14.75 17.31
C ALA A 205 6.67 14.06 18.04
N LEU A 206 6.42 13.51 19.24
CA LEU A 206 7.40 12.72 19.99
C LEU A 206 7.60 11.32 19.42
N LYS A 207 6.49 10.66 19.03
CA LYS A 207 6.50 9.31 18.48
C LYS A 207 5.52 9.22 17.31
N PRO A 208 5.99 9.48 16.07
CA PRO A 208 5.16 9.37 14.89
C PRO A 208 4.60 7.96 14.72
N VAL A 209 3.41 7.86 14.15
CA VAL A 209 2.75 6.59 13.83
C VAL A 209 2.72 6.41 12.33
N THR A 210 3.15 5.25 11.83
CA THR A 210 3.01 4.90 10.41
C THR A 210 1.79 4.04 10.21
N VAL A 211 0.91 4.43 9.29
CA VAL A 211 -0.33 3.73 8.96
C VAL A 211 -0.28 3.30 7.49
N MET A 212 -0.66 2.05 7.24
CA MET A 212 -0.77 1.53 5.87
C MET A 212 -2.02 2.08 5.20
N GLN A 213 -1.85 2.56 3.97
CA GLN A 213 -2.96 2.96 3.12
C GLN A 213 -3.40 1.81 2.23
N ASN A 214 -4.70 1.72 1.98
CA ASN A 214 -5.29 0.71 1.11
C ASN A 214 -5.15 1.12 -0.37
N VAL A 215 -3.93 1.46 -0.80
CA VAL A 215 -3.64 1.96 -2.14
C VAL A 215 -2.70 0.99 -2.84
N LYS A 216 -3.14 0.45 -3.97
CA LYS A 216 -2.36 -0.43 -4.84
C LYS A 216 -1.57 0.42 -5.84
N ILE A 217 -0.27 0.16 -5.94
CA ILE A 217 0.61 0.85 -6.90
C ILE A 217 0.94 -0.08 -8.06
N ILE A 218 0.74 0.40 -9.28
CA ILE A 218 1.09 -0.31 -10.50
C ILE A 218 2.19 0.48 -11.21
N ASN A 219 3.43 0.02 -11.01
CA ASN A 219 4.67 0.71 -11.42
C ASN A 219 5.39 0.03 -12.61
N GLY A 220 4.76 -0.98 -13.22
CA GLY A 220 5.32 -1.76 -14.33
C GLY A 220 6.48 -2.71 -13.97
N SER A 221 6.83 -2.92 -12.68
CA SER A 221 7.93 -3.83 -12.29
C SER A 221 7.70 -5.26 -12.78
N LYS A 222 6.49 -5.78 -12.58
CA LYS A 222 6.11 -7.12 -13.07
C LYS A 222 6.22 -7.25 -14.59
N LEU A 223 5.84 -6.21 -15.34
CA LEU A 223 6.02 -6.17 -16.80
C LEU A 223 7.49 -6.18 -17.19
N ARG A 224 8.35 -5.40 -16.51
CA ARG A 224 9.79 -5.42 -16.76
C ARG A 224 10.40 -6.80 -16.48
N LYS A 225 9.97 -7.48 -15.41
CA LYS A 225 10.39 -8.87 -15.11
C LYS A 225 9.93 -9.85 -16.20
N LEU A 226 8.68 -9.74 -16.65
CA LEU A 226 8.14 -10.54 -17.77
C LEU A 226 8.94 -10.32 -19.06
N LEU A 227 9.21 -9.06 -19.41
CA LEU A 227 9.98 -8.67 -20.60
C LEU A 227 11.43 -9.15 -20.57
N ALA A 228 12.03 -9.28 -19.39
CA ALA A 228 13.38 -9.81 -19.21
C ALA A 228 13.44 -11.34 -19.28
N ASN A 229 12.30 -12.05 -19.17
CA ASN A 229 12.22 -13.50 -19.22
C ASN A 229 11.59 -13.97 -20.54
N GLU A 230 12.44 -14.29 -21.52
CA GLU A 230 12.01 -14.69 -22.86
C GLU A 230 11.05 -15.89 -22.88
N ASN A 231 11.25 -16.87 -21.99
CA ASN A 231 10.37 -18.04 -21.91
C ASN A 231 8.96 -17.66 -21.42
N GLN A 232 8.87 -16.83 -20.38
CA GLN A 232 7.57 -16.35 -19.88
C GLN A 232 6.89 -15.45 -20.91
N LEU A 233 7.62 -14.52 -21.52
CA LEU A 233 7.09 -13.65 -22.57
C LEU A 233 6.54 -14.45 -23.77
N ASN A 234 7.26 -15.48 -24.21
CA ASN A 234 6.81 -16.34 -25.30
C ASN A 234 5.57 -17.15 -24.94
N ASN A 235 5.49 -17.65 -23.70
CA ASN A 235 4.29 -18.35 -23.21
C ASN A 235 3.07 -17.42 -23.17
N GLU A 236 3.21 -16.20 -22.65
CA GLU A 236 2.13 -15.21 -22.65
C GLU A 236 1.74 -14.80 -24.08
N THR A 237 2.72 -14.58 -24.96
CA THR A 237 2.48 -14.30 -26.38
C THR A 237 1.66 -15.39 -27.04
N GLU A 238 1.96 -16.67 -26.76
CA GLU A 238 1.20 -17.80 -27.28
C GLU A 238 -0.24 -17.80 -26.77
N LYS A 239 -0.47 -17.51 -25.47
CA LYS A 239 -1.82 -17.41 -24.91
C LYS A 239 -2.64 -16.31 -25.60
N ILE A 240 -2.03 -15.14 -25.84
CA ILE A 240 -2.69 -14.03 -26.56
C ILE A 240 -3.00 -14.46 -28.01
N TYR A 241 -2.05 -15.13 -28.66
CA TYR A 241 -2.21 -15.58 -30.04
C TYR A 241 -3.35 -16.60 -30.20
N GLN A 242 -3.49 -17.51 -29.23
CA GLN A 242 -4.49 -18.59 -29.23
C GLN A 242 -5.88 -18.15 -28.71
N GLN A 243 -6.03 -16.93 -28.20
CA GLN A 243 -7.30 -16.45 -27.67
C GLN A 243 -8.37 -16.42 -28.78
N LYS A 244 -9.38 -17.29 -28.65
CA LYS A 244 -10.54 -17.34 -29.56
C LYS A 244 -11.58 -16.32 -29.13
N HIS A 245 -12.20 -15.65 -30.10
CA HIS A 245 -13.32 -14.74 -29.89
C HIS A 245 -14.59 -15.29 -30.54
N ASP A 246 -15.73 -15.09 -29.88
CA ASP A 246 -17.06 -15.48 -30.38
C ASP A 246 -17.54 -14.65 -31.60
N HIS A 247 -16.83 -13.58 -31.97
CA HIS A 247 -17.12 -12.74 -33.14
C HIS A 247 -15.95 -12.78 -34.14
N GLU A 248 -16.02 -13.74 -35.05
CA GLU A 248 -14.86 -14.34 -35.72
C GLU A 248 -14.48 -13.72 -37.09
N LYS A 249 -14.78 -12.44 -37.39
CA LYS A 249 -14.31 -11.83 -38.66
C LYS A 249 -13.87 -10.37 -38.54
N GLY A 250 -12.59 -10.13 -38.78
CA GLY A 250 -12.03 -8.81 -39.10
C GLY A 250 -11.24 -8.09 -38.01
N GLN A 251 -11.07 -8.69 -36.83
CA GLN A 251 -10.35 -8.05 -35.71
C GLN A 251 -8.84 -7.97 -36.00
N SER A 252 -8.26 -6.78 -35.84
CA SER A 252 -6.83 -6.52 -35.98
C SER A 252 -6.01 -7.21 -34.88
N CYS A 253 -4.71 -7.41 -35.13
CA CYS A 253 -3.82 -7.95 -34.10
C CYS A 253 -3.78 -7.07 -32.84
N ALA A 254 -3.84 -5.74 -33.00
CA ALA A 254 -3.87 -4.79 -31.89
C ALA A 254 -5.12 -4.95 -31.02
N GLU A 255 -6.30 -5.05 -31.62
CA GLU A 255 -7.56 -5.26 -30.90
C GLU A 255 -7.59 -6.61 -30.15
N ARG A 256 -6.97 -7.65 -30.72
CA ARG A 256 -6.81 -8.95 -30.04
C ARG A 256 -5.93 -8.83 -28.80
N ILE A 257 -4.78 -8.15 -28.92
CA ILE A 257 -3.87 -7.91 -27.80
C ILE A 257 -4.57 -7.06 -26.73
N MET A 258 -5.26 -5.99 -27.13
CA MET A 258 -6.03 -5.13 -26.22
C MET A 258 -7.06 -5.93 -25.44
N SER A 259 -7.89 -6.72 -26.13
CA SER A 259 -8.90 -7.58 -25.50
C SER A 259 -8.29 -8.56 -24.49
N TYR A 260 -7.14 -9.17 -24.79
CA TYR A 260 -6.45 -10.04 -23.85
C TYR A 260 -5.99 -9.27 -22.61
N LEU A 261 -5.29 -8.14 -22.81
CA LEU A 261 -4.71 -7.33 -21.74
C LEU A 261 -5.79 -6.67 -20.88
N SER A 262 -6.94 -6.31 -21.44
CA SER A 262 -8.06 -5.79 -20.65
C SER A 262 -8.65 -6.85 -19.70
N LYS A 263 -8.57 -8.14 -20.07
CA LYS A 263 -9.11 -9.26 -19.26
C LYS A 263 -8.11 -9.87 -18.29
N ASN A 264 -6.84 -10.00 -18.71
CA ASN A 264 -5.81 -10.74 -17.96
C ASN A 264 -4.64 -9.84 -17.54
N GLY A 265 -4.71 -8.53 -17.82
CA GLY A 265 -3.58 -7.62 -17.62
C GLY A 265 -3.15 -7.49 -16.17
N GLU A 266 -4.07 -7.64 -15.20
CA GLU A 266 -3.73 -7.54 -13.78
C GLU A 266 -2.71 -8.59 -13.34
N GLU A 267 -2.80 -9.82 -13.85
CA GLU A 267 -1.83 -10.89 -13.58
C GLU A 267 -0.44 -10.55 -14.12
N LEU A 268 -0.39 -9.80 -15.22
CA LEU A 268 0.83 -9.30 -15.85
C LEU A 268 1.36 -8.01 -15.17
N GLY A 269 0.61 -7.45 -14.22
CA GLY A 269 0.93 -6.19 -13.55
C GLY A 269 0.55 -4.94 -14.34
N LEU A 270 -0.51 -5.01 -15.15
CA LEU A 270 -1.19 -3.86 -15.73
C LEU A 270 -2.33 -3.37 -14.82
N PRO A 271 -2.69 -2.07 -14.91
CA PRO A 271 -3.90 -1.58 -14.26
C PRO A 271 -5.16 -2.16 -14.91
N PRO A 272 -6.25 -2.38 -14.14
CA PRO A 272 -7.51 -2.83 -14.71
C PRO A 272 -8.02 -1.77 -15.70
N PHE A 273 -8.38 -2.20 -16.92
CA PHE A 273 -8.68 -1.30 -18.04
C PHE A 273 -9.75 -0.24 -17.70
N GLU A 274 -10.76 -0.62 -16.92
CA GLU A 274 -11.92 0.22 -16.58
C GLU A 274 -11.79 0.83 -15.17
N ALA A 275 -10.61 0.84 -14.57
CA ALA A 275 -10.42 1.34 -13.20
C ALA A 275 -10.73 2.85 -13.08
N ASN A 276 -10.20 3.68 -14.00
CA ASN A 276 -10.46 5.11 -14.06
C ASN A 276 -10.08 5.72 -15.42
N GLU A 277 -10.48 6.98 -15.66
CA GLU A 277 -10.20 7.70 -16.91
C GLU A 277 -8.70 7.79 -17.26
N PRO A 278 -7.78 8.10 -16.32
CA PRO A 278 -6.34 8.05 -16.59
C PRO A 278 -5.83 6.70 -17.13
N VAL A 279 -6.36 5.58 -16.61
CA VAL A 279 -5.99 4.25 -17.10
C VAL A 279 -6.52 3.99 -18.50
N ILE A 280 -7.76 4.38 -18.80
CA ILE A 280 -8.33 4.27 -20.15
C ILE A 280 -7.46 5.04 -21.15
N LEU A 281 -7.08 6.28 -20.81
CA LEU A 281 -6.22 7.12 -21.63
C LEU A 281 -4.82 6.52 -21.83
N LEU A 282 -4.26 5.85 -20.82
CA LEU A 282 -2.98 5.13 -20.94
C LEU A 282 -3.06 4.04 -22.01
N TYR A 283 -4.12 3.22 -21.97
CA TYR A 283 -4.34 2.17 -22.97
C TYR A 283 -4.55 2.77 -24.36
N ASP A 284 -5.46 3.74 -24.50
CA ASP A 284 -5.75 4.38 -25.79
C ASP A 284 -4.50 5.02 -26.42
N THR A 285 -3.68 5.68 -25.60
CA THR A 285 -2.43 6.29 -26.06
C THR A 285 -1.48 5.22 -26.60
N ILE A 286 -1.21 4.17 -25.82
CA ILE A 286 -0.27 3.11 -26.21
C ILE A 286 -0.75 2.38 -27.48
N PHE A 287 -2.02 2.01 -27.55
CA PHE A 287 -2.56 1.30 -28.70
C PHE A 287 -2.66 2.20 -29.93
N SER A 288 -2.97 3.50 -29.78
CA SER A 288 -3.00 4.43 -30.92
C SER A 288 -1.61 4.67 -31.53
N GLU A 289 -0.54 4.66 -30.73
CA GLU A 289 0.84 4.76 -31.22
C GLU A 289 1.23 3.51 -32.01
N VAL A 290 0.87 2.34 -31.50
CA VAL A 290 1.21 1.05 -32.12
C VAL A 290 0.40 0.79 -33.40
N SER A 291 -0.88 1.18 -33.43
CA SER A 291 -1.74 1.05 -34.63
C SER A 291 -1.30 1.92 -35.80
N LYS A 292 -0.59 3.05 -35.55
CA LYS A 292 0.01 3.86 -36.62
C LYS A 292 1.17 3.13 -37.32
N GLU A 293 1.76 2.14 -36.66
CA GLU A 293 2.94 1.40 -37.16
C GLU A 293 2.56 0.08 -37.85
N LYS A 294 1.46 -0.59 -37.47
CA LYS A 294 1.03 -1.87 -38.06
C LYS A 294 -0.50 -2.03 -38.08
N THR A 295 -1.12 -1.93 -39.25
CA THR A 295 -2.58 -2.10 -39.48
C THR A 295 -2.97 -3.48 -40.01
N ALA A 296 -2.06 -4.46 -39.96
CA ALA A 296 -2.31 -5.78 -40.54
C ALA A 296 -3.33 -6.59 -39.71
N THR A 297 -4.28 -7.20 -40.41
CA THR A 297 -5.30 -8.09 -39.81
C THR A 297 -4.72 -9.46 -39.44
N GLU A 298 -3.65 -9.86 -40.13
CA GLU A 298 -2.88 -11.08 -39.85
C GLU A 298 -1.39 -10.75 -39.89
N LEU A 299 -0.67 -11.16 -38.84
CA LEU A 299 0.78 -11.06 -38.73
C LEU A 299 1.37 -12.46 -38.63
N GLN A 300 2.59 -12.66 -39.14
CA GLN A 300 3.32 -13.89 -38.86
C GLN A 300 3.57 -13.98 -37.34
N LYS A 301 3.74 -15.21 -36.83
CA LYS A 301 3.90 -15.45 -35.39
C LYS A 301 5.01 -14.61 -34.76
N ASP A 302 6.15 -14.48 -35.45
CA ASP A 302 7.29 -13.68 -35.00
C ASP A 302 6.97 -12.18 -34.99
N GLU A 303 6.24 -11.69 -35.99
CA GLU A 303 5.80 -10.29 -36.08
C GLU A 303 4.75 -9.95 -35.02
N PHE A 304 3.85 -10.90 -34.70
CA PHE A 304 2.88 -10.79 -33.62
C PHE A 304 3.58 -10.75 -32.26
N GLY A 305 4.55 -11.64 -32.01
CA GLY A 305 5.35 -11.60 -30.78
C GLY A 305 6.13 -10.30 -30.62
N ALA A 306 6.70 -9.77 -31.70
CA ALA A 306 7.33 -8.46 -31.69
C ALA A 306 6.35 -7.33 -31.33
N LEU A 307 5.11 -7.40 -31.83
CA LEU A 307 4.05 -6.44 -31.50
C LEU A 307 3.65 -6.50 -30.02
N VAL A 308 3.42 -7.71 -29.48
CA VAL A 308 3.13 -7.91 -28.05
C VAL A 308 4.25 -7.33 -27.19
N LYS A 309 5.51 -7.68 -27.50
CA LYS A 309 6.68 -7.17 -26.78
C LYS A 309 6.74 -5.64 -26.80
N GLN A 310 6.50 -5.03 -27.96
CA GLN A 310 6.50 -3.57 -28.11
C GLN A 310 5.42 -2.89 -27.25
N ILE A 311 4.19 -3.41 -27.26
CA ILE A 311 3.09 -2.89 -26.44
C ILE A 311 3.43 -2.98 -24.96
N LEU A 312 3.85 -4.16 -24.49
CA LEU A 312 4.21 -4.38 -23.08
C LEU A 312 5.39 -3.50 -22.64
N GLN A 313 6.37 -3.26 -23.53
CA GLN A 313 7.48 -2.36 -23.26
C GLN A 313 7.01 -0.91 -23.08
N LYS A 314 6.11 -0.41 -23.94
CA LYS A 314 5.52 0.93 -23.78
C LYS A 314 4.75 1.06 -22.47
N PHE A 315 3.96 0.06 -22.08
CA PHE A 315 3.32 0.04 -20.77
C PHE A 315 4.35 0.08 -19.63
N ALA A 316 5.39 -0.74 -19.71
CA ALA A 316 6.43 -0.80 -18.69
C ALA A 316 7.17 0.55 -18.52
N GLU A 317 7.45 1.24 -19.63
CA GLU A 317 8.08 2.57 -19.65
C GLU A 317 7.15 3.65 -19.06
N GLN A 318 5.88 3.68 -19.49
CA GLN A 318 4.91 4.67 -19.00
C GLN A 318 4.59 4.47 -17.51
N LEU A 319 4.40 3.23 -17.06
CA LEU A 319 4.13 2.92 -15.65
C LEU A 319 5.37 3.11 -14.76
N GLN A 320 6.58 3.06 -15.33
CA GLN A 320 7.79 3.41 -14.59
C GLN A 320 7.89 4.92 -14.38
N ALA A 321 7.59 5.70 -15.41
CA ALA A 321 7.63 7.16 -15.35
C ALA A 321 6.49 7.73 -14.51
N ASN A 322 5.28 7.17 -14.67
CA ASN A 322 4.05 7.60 -14.03
C ASN A 322 3.29 6.37 -13.51
N PRO A 323 3.62 5.86 -12.31
CA PRO A 323 2.89 4.76 -11.69
C PRO A 323 1.41 5.10 -11.49
N VAL A 324 0.55 4.09 -11.62
CA VAL A 324 -0.88 4.24 -11.34
C VAL A 324 -1.16 3.88 -9.89
N PHE A 325 -1.90 4.74 -9.20
CA PHE A 325 -2.37 4.53 -7.83
C PHE A 325 -3.86 4.19 -7.88
N LEU A 326 -4.24 3.04 -7.32
CA LEU A 326 -5.61 2.59 -7.24
C LEU A 326 -5.99 2.52 -5.75
N ASP A 327 -6.91 3.36 -5.33
CA ASP A 327 -7.52 3.26 -4.01
C ASP A 327 -8.47 2.05 -4.02
N ALA A 328 -8.27 1.10 -3.11
CA ALA A 328 -9.13 -0.07 -3.00
C ALA A 328 -10.40 0.19 -2.18
N ASN A 329 -10.66 1.45 -1.78
CA ASN A 329 -11.90 1.89 -1.15
C ASN A 329 -12.95 2.45 -2.14
N ASN A 330 -12.65 2.49 -3.45
CA ASN A 330 -13.59 2.86 -4.52
C ASN A 330 -13.67 1.80 -5.62
#